data_AF-A0A7C5N1N9-F1
#
_entry.id   AF-A0A7C5N1N9-F1
#
_cell.length_a   1.000
_cell.length_b   1.000
_cell.length_c   1.000
_cell.angle_alpha   90.00
_cell.angle_beta   90.00
_cell.angle_gamma   90.00
#
_symmetry.space_group_name_H-M   'P 1'
#
loop_
_entity.id
_entity.type
_entity.pdbx_description
1 polymer ?
#
loop_
_entity_poly.entity_id
_entity_poly.type
_entity_poly.pdbx_seq_one_letter_code
_entity_poly.pdbx_strand_id
1 'polypeptide(L)'
;MKVYFQHNWGFFIGSFTDNLHHQHYAVQLSISLNFPISITEKHGNTLQSDHFLIKSNVPHQLSCAGEHLTILFYPTSAIGHAFQHLCDQSIAAFTQDIAEQLSQLAKLYIRQKCNFSAL
;
A
#
# COMPACT_ATOMS: atom_id res chain seq x y z
N MET A 1 3.15 -11.97 9.51
CA MET A 1 2.38 -11.76 8.28
C MET A 1 0.90 -11.94 8.55
N LYS A 2 0.06 -11.00 8.10
CA LYS A 2 -1.40 -11.02 8.23
C LYS A 2 -2.01 -10.58 6.90
N VAL A 3 -3.06 -11.29 6.47
CA VAL A 3 -3.74 -11.05 5.19
C VAL A 3 -5.23 -11.09 5.42
N TYR A 4 -5.95 -10.20 4.77
CA TYR A 4 -7.40 -10.13 4.83
C TYR A 4 -7.97 -9.70 3.49
N PHE A 5 -9.09 -10.30 3.09
CA PHE A 5 -9.78 -9.99 1.85
C PHE A 5 -11.26 -9.76 2.13
N GLN A 6 -11.80 -8.77 1.42
CA GLN A 6 -13.21 -8.43 1.33
C GLN A 6 -13.59 -8.28 -0.14
N HIS A 7 -14.88 -8.07 -0.40
CA HIS A 7 -15.41 -8.08 -1.77
C HIS A 7 -14.64 -7.17 -2.75
N ASN A 8 -14.36 -5.93 -2.34
CA ASN A 8 -13.75 -4.91 -3.21
C ASN A 8 -12.40 -4.39 -2.70
N TRP A 9 -11.83 -5.01 -1.68
CA TRP A 9 -10.54 -4.59 -1.14
C TRP A 9 -9.89 -5.72 -0.34
N GLY A 10 -8.58 -5.64 -0.13
CA GLY A 10 -7.86 -6.51 0.79
C GLY A 10 -6.67 -5.78 1.38
N PHE A 11 -6.14 -6.28 2.49
CA PHE A 11 -4.88 -5.80 3.03
C PHE A 11 -3.90 -6.92 3.33
N PHE A 12 -2.64 -6.54 3.35
CA PHE A 12 -1.50 -7.32 3.82
C PHE A 12 -0.71 -6.48 4.82
N ILE A 13 -0.29 -7.09 5.93
CA ILE A 13 0.66 -6.50 6.88
C ILE A 13 1.82 -7.48 7.10
N GLY A 14 3.03 -7.04 6.81
CA GLY A 14 4.26 -7.82 6.98
C GLY A 14 5.40 -7.29 6.12
N SER A 15 6.41 -8.13 5.90
CA SER A 15 7.51 -7.88 4.96
C SER A 15 7.45 -8.89 3.80
N PHE A 16 8.01 -8.52 2.65
CA PHE A 16 8.27 -9.44 1.57
C PHE A 16 9.69 -9.24 1.02
N THR A 17 10.35 -10.35 0.74
CA THR A 17 11.73 -10.39 0.21
C THR A 17 11.77 -10.66 -1.29
N ASP A 18 10.65 -11.05 -1.89
CA ASP A 18 10.53 -11.40 -3.30
C ASP A 18 9.33 -10.68 -3.93
N ASN A 19 9.49 -9.36 -4.11
CA ASN A 19 8.56 -8.55 -4.87
C ASN A 19 9.23 -8.21 -6.19
N LEU A 20 9.02 -9.08 -7.20
CA LEU A 20 9.52 -8.88 -8.54
C LEU A 20 8.77 -7.72 -9.22
N HIS A 21 9.35 -7.20 -10.30
CA HIS A 21 8.68 -6.19 -11.08
C HIS A 21 7.39 -6.74 -11.70
N HIS A 22 6.26 -6.10 -11.44
CA HIS A 22 4.95 -6.55 -11.86
C HIS A 22 3.99 -5.38 -12.08
N GLN A 23 2.77 -5.70 -12.52
CA GLN A 23 1.61 -4.81 -12.53
C GLN A 23 0.38 -5.63 -12.18
N HIS A 24 -0.62 -5.00 -11.58
CA HIS A 24 -1.84 -5.68 -11.16
C HIS A 24 -3.06 -4.79 -11.33
N TYR A 25 -4.23 -5.43 -11.50
CA TYR A 25 -5.51 -4.74 -11.58
C TYR A 25 -6.04 -4.40 -10.17
N ALA A 26 -5.40 -3.45 -9.52
CA ALA A 26 -5.79 -2.92 -8.21
C ALA A 26 -5.15 -1.55 -8.00
N VAL A 27 -5.87 -0.65 -7.31
CA VAL A 27 -5.27 0.56 -6.76
C VAL A 27 -4.60 0.18 -5.45
N GLN A 28 -3.31 0.47 -5.32
CA GLN A 28 -2.52 0.07 -4.16
C GLN A 28 -2.15 1.28 -3.31
N LEU A 29 -2.46 1.22 -2.02
CA LEU A 29 -1.92 2.10 -1.00
C LEU A 29 -0.88 1.31 -0.19
N SER A 30 0.36 1.78 -0.18
CA SER A 30 1.47 1.16 0.55
C SER A 30 1.97 2.10 1.63
N ILE A 31 2.07 1.62 2.85
CA ILE A 31 2.36 2.41 4.05
C ILE A 31 3.47 1.72 4.83
N SER A 32 4.63 2.37 4.96
CA SER A 32 5.71 1.91 5.82
C SER A 32 5.32 1.98 7.29
N LEU A 33 5.89 1.06 8.08
CA LEU A 33 5.80 1.13 9.53
C LEU A 33 7.07 1.71 10.15
N ASN A 34 8.23 1.20 9.76
CA ASN A 34 9.51 1.59 10.38
C ASN A 34 10.58 2.04 9.39
N PHE A 35 10.52 1.56 8.15
CA PHE A 35 11.51 1.85 7.12
C PHE A 35 10.80 2.32 5.85
N PRO A 36 11.35 3.33 5.15
CA PRO A 36 10.71 3.89 3.98
C PRO A 36 10.54 2.84 2.89
N ILE A 37 9.48 3.00 2.11
CA ILE A 37 9.23 2.19 0.92
C ILE A 37 10.05 2.77 -0.23
N SER A 38 10.61 1.88 -1.05
CA SER A 38 11.20 2.24 -2.34
C SER A 38 10.38 1.60 -3.46
N ILE A 39 9.97 2.40 -4.44
CA ILE A 39 9.28 1.91 -5.63
C ILE A 39 10.16 2.15 -6.85
N THR A 40 10.50 1.08 -7.56
CA THR A 40 11.21 1.14 -8.84
C THR A 40 10.20 1.04 -9.98
N GLU A 41 10.19 2.05 -10.84
CA GLU A 41 9.37 2.10 -12.05
C GLU A 41 10.01 1.32 -13.20
N LYS A 42 9.25 1.08 -14.28
CA LYS A 42 9.70 0.35 -15.48
C LYS A 42 11.03 0.80 -16.07
N HIS A 43 11.33 2.09 -15.99
CA HIS A 43 12.55 2.68 -16.56
C HIS A 43 13.72 2.72 -15.58
N GLY A 44 13.58 2.11 -14.40
CA GLY A 44 14.63 2.06 -13.38
C GLY A 44 14.66 3.27 -12.45
N ASN A 45 13.77 4.24 -12.64
CA ASN A 45 13.61 5.34 -11.68
C ASN A 45 13.11 4.78 -10.35
N THR A 46 13.80 5.12 -9.26
CA THR A 46 13.39 4.71 -7.91
C THR A 46 12.90 5.93 -7.14
N LEU A 47 11.68 5.82 -6.61
CA LEU A 47 11.07 6.78 -5.70
C LEU A 47 11.16 6.25 -4.28
N GLN A 48 11.38 7.14 -3.30
CA GLN A 48 11.35 6.79 -1.88
C GLN A 48 10.37 7.68 -1.13
N SER A 49 9.55 7.06 -0.28
CA SER A 49 8.57 7.72 0.57
C SER A 49 8.11 6.75 1.65
N ASP A 50 7.59 7.28 2.75
CA ASP A 50 6.96 6.45 3.77
C ASP A 50 5.63 5.87 3.29
N HIS A 51 4.97 6.55 2.35
CA HIS A 51 3.64 6.18 1.85
C HIS A 51 3.56 6.39 0.34
N PHE A 52 2.95 5.45 -0.37
CA PHE A 52 2.72 5.52 -1.80
C PHE A 52 1.28 5.17 -2.16
N LEU A 53 0.75 5.91 -3.12
CA LEU A 53 -0.43 5.55 -3.88
C LEU A 53 0.03 5.13 -5.29
N ILE A 54 -0.38 3.93 -5.69
CA ILE A 54 -0.06 3.34 -6.99
C ILE A 54 -1.37 3.08 -7.70
N LYS A 55 -1.55 3.68 -8.87
CA LYS A 55 -2.73 3.46 -9.71
C LYS A 55 -2.77 2.03 -10.26
N SER A 56 -3.96 1.59 -10.65
CA SER A 56 -4.14 0.29 -11.30
C SER A 56 -3.37 0.17 -12.61
N ASN A 57 -2.88 -1.05 -12.91
CA ASN A 57 -2.13 -1.39 -14.13
C ASN A 57 -0.85 -0.55 -14.36
N VAL A 58 -0.17 -0.16 -13.28
CA VAL A 58 1.12 0.54 -13.35
C VAL A 58 2.24 -0.47 -13.09
N PRO A 59 3.20 -0.66 -14.02
CA PRO A 59 4.38 -1.46 -13.77
C PRO A 59 5.23 -0.85 -12.66
N HIS A 60 5.49 -1.62 -11.61
CA HIS A 60 6.36 -1.20 -10.52
C HIS A 60 7.00 -2.40 -9.81
N GLN A 61 8.00 -2.11 -8.97
CA GLN A 61 8.59 -3.05 -8.03
C GLN A 61 8.63 -2.37 -6.66
N LEU A 62 8.02 -2.97 -5.64
CA LEU A 62 8.05 -2.44 -4.28
C LEU A 62 9.14 -3.14 -3.47
N SER A 63 9.99 -2.37 -2.80
CA SER A 63 10.92 -2.89 -1.80
C SER A 63 10.80 -2.11 -0.49
N CYS A 64 10.89 -2.81 0.63
CA CYS A 64 10.88 -2.24 1.97
C CYS A 64 11.69 -3.14 2.89
N ALA A 65 12.64 -2.56 3.62
CA ALA A 65 13.51 -3.31 4.53
C ALA A 65 12.76 -3.86 5.77
N GLY A 66 11.58 -3.33 6.07
CA GLY A 66 10.79 -3.74 7.22
C GLY A 66 9.35 -4.10 6.90
N GLU A 67 8.54 -4.13 7.96
CA GLU A 67 7.11 -4.33 7.84
C GLU A 67 6.43 -3.10 7.24
N HIS A 68 5.44 -3.35 6.41
CA HIS A 68 4.58 -2.35 5.80
C HIS A 68 3.16 -2.90 5.70
N LEU A 69 2.23 -1.97 5.54
CA LEU A 69 0.83 -2.23 5.23
C LEU A 69 0.62 -1.98 3.74
N THR A 70 0.07 -2.96 3.04
CA THR A 70 -0.40 -2.82 1.66
C THR A 70 -1.90 -3.00 1.65
N ILE A 71 -2.63 -2.03 1.10
CA ILE A 71 -4.08 -2.11 0.90
C ILE A 71 -4.33 -2.06 -0.60
N LEU A 72 -5.10 -3.02 -1.10
CA LEU A 72 -5.49 -3.13 -2.49
C LEU A 72 -6.99 -2.85 -2.59
N PHE A 73 -7.36 -1.93 -3.47
CA PHE A 73 -8.75 -1.61 -3.77
C PHE A 73 -9.10 -2.02 -5.20
N TYR A 74 -10.30 -2.54 -5.38
CA TYR A 74 -10.83 -2.79 -6.70
C TYR A 74 -10.99 -1.45 -7.43
N PRO A 75 -10.43 -1.25 -8.65
CA PRO A 75 -10.34 0.07 -9.26
C PRO A 75 -11.67 0.76 -9.52
N THR A 76 -12.76 0.01 -9.71
CA THR A 76 -14.11 0.54 -9.96
C THR A 76 -14.98 0.65 -8.70
N SER A 77 -14.46 0.27 -7.53
CA SER A 77 -15.13 0.57 -6.26
C SER A 77 -15.12 2.08 -5.99
N ALA A 78 -16.03 2.60 -5.16
CA ALA A 78 -16.09 4.04 -4.88
C ALA A 78 -14.75 4.60 -4.36
N ILE A 79 -14.10 3.90 -3.41
CA ILE A 79 -12.79 4.30 -2.88
C ILE A 79 -11.68 4.10 -3.92
N GLY A 80 -11.68 2.96 -4.62
CA GLY A 80 -10.69 2.69 -5.67
C GLY A 80 -10.72 3.75 -6.77
N HIS A 81 -11.93 4.12 -7.23
CA HIS A 81 -12.12 5.17 -8.22
C HIS A 81 -11.66 6.54 -7.70
N ALA A 82 -12.02 6.90 -6.47
CA ALA A 82 -11.57 8.15 -5.87
C ALA A 82 -10.02 8.24 -5.81
N PHE A 83 -9.36 7.17 -5.37
CA PHE A 83 -7.90 7.11 -5.28
C PHE A 83 -7.23 7.08 -6.66
N GLN A 84 -7.81 6.39 -7.64
CA GLN A 84 -7.33 6.39 -9.03
C GLN A 84 -7.26 7.82 -9.62
N HIS A 85 -8.10 8.74 -9.13
CA HIS A 85 -8.19 10.12 -9.60
C HIS A 85 -7.66 11.16 -8.61
N LEU A 86 -7.04 10.74 -7.50
CA LEU A 86 -6.59 11.65 -6.45
C LEU A 86 -5.38 12.51 -6.85
N CYS A 87 -4.53 12.00 -7.75
CA CYS A 87 -3.35 12.70 -8.27
C CYS A 87 -3.17 12.36 -9.75
N ASP A 88 -2.37 13.14 -10.47
CA ASP A 88 -2.13 12.92 -11.89
C ASP A 88 -1.11 11.80 -12.13
N GLN A 89 -0.07 11.69 -11.27
CA GLN A 89 0.97 10.67 -11.42
C GLN A 89 0.42 9.25 -11.25
N SER A 90 1.01 8.30 -11.96
CA SER A 90 0.71 6.86 -11.83
C SER A 90 1.17 6.28 -10.50
N ILE A 91 2.27 6.80 -9.97
CA ILE A 91 2.82 6.50 -8.66
C ILE A 91 3.11 7.83 -7.99
N ALA A 92 2.57 8.04 -6.80
CA ALA A 92 2.77 9.28 -6.06
C ALA A 92 3.03 8.98 -4.58
N ALA A 93 3.87 9.81 -3.97
CA ALA A 93 3.93 9.87 -2.51
C ALA A 93 2.55 10.25 -1.98
N PHE A 94 2.06 9.51 -0.98
CA PHE A 94 0.71 9.71 -0.44
C PHE A 94 0.78 10.45 0.89
N THR A 95 0.48 11.75 0.87
CA THR A 95 0.73 12.67 2.00
C THR A 95 -0.52 13.01 2.80
N GLN A 96 -1.54 12.14 2.77
CA GLN A 96 -2.79 12.38 3.50
C GLN A 96 -2.68 11.87 4.94
N ASP A 97 -3.26 12.59 5.90
CA ASP A 97 -3.24 12.25 7.35
C ASP A 97 -3.70 10.81 7.64
N ILE A 98 -4.58 10.27 6.82
CA ILE A 98 -5.08 8.90 6.95
C ILE A 98 -3.95 7.87 6.83
N ALA A 99 -2.86 8.18 6.10
CA ALA A 99 -1.71 7.30 5.97
C ALA A 99 -0.99 7.10 7.30
N GLU A 100 -0.81 8.18 8.06
CA GLU A 100 -0.19 8.14 9.38
C GLU A 100 -1.06 7.36 10.36
N GLN A 101 -2.38 7.61 10.34
CA GLN A 101 -3.34 6.89 11.19
C GLN A 101 -3.33 5.38 10.90
N LEU A 102 -3.31 5.00 9.62
CA LEU A 102 -3.20 3.62 9.18
C LEU A 102 -1.86 2.99 9.59
N SER A 103 -0.75 3.73 9.53
CA SER A 103 0.56 3.27 10.01
C SER A 103 0.52 2.98 11.52
N GLN A 104 -0.04 3.89 12.32
CA GLN A 104 -0.19 3.68 13.76
C GLN A 104 -1.10 2.49 14.08
N LEU A 105 -2.22 2.36 13.37
CA LEU A 105 -3.14 1.24 13.56
C LEU A 105 -2.46 -0.10 13.22
N ALA A 106 -1.72 -0.17 12.11
CA ALA A 106 -0.97 -1.36 11.73
C ALA A 106 0.10 -1.74 12.78
N LYS A 107 0.81 -0.75 13.35
CA LYS A 107 1.75 -0.96 14.46
C LYS A 107 1.07 -1.52 15.71
N LEU A 108 -0.09 -1.00 16.08
CA LEU A 108 -0.88 -1.52 17.20
C LEU A 108 -1.35 -2.95 16.94
N TYR A 109 -1.78 -3.24 15.71
CA TYR A 109 -2.25 -4.55 15.31
C TYR A 109 -1.13 -5.61 15.38
N ILE A 110 0.06 -5.30 14.87
CA ILE A 110 1.24 -6.18 14.97
C ILE A 110 1.61 -6.45 16.43
N ARG A 111 1.51 -5.43 17.29
CA ARG A 111 1.77 -5.54 18.73
C ARG A 111 0.65 -6.23 19.51
N GLN A 112 -0.38 -6.76 18.84
CA GLN A 112 -1.57 -7.37 19.44
C GLN A 112 -2.32 -6.45 20.40
N LYS A 113 -2.19 -5.13 20.21
CA LYS A 113 -2.87 -4.10 20.99
C LYS A 113 -4.22 -3.69 20.38
N CYS A 114 -4.55 -4.19 19.20
CA CYS A 114 -5.88 -4.13 18.61
C CYS A 114 -6.15 -5.41 17.79
N ASN A 115 -7.44 -5.71 17.56
CA ASN A 115 -7.87 -6.80 16.68
C ASN A 115 -8.97 -6.29 15.73
N PHE A 116 -9.17 -7.03 14.64
CA PHE A 116 -10.23 -6.74 13.67
C PHE A 116 -11.57 -7.42 14.01
N SER A 117 -11.71 -8.06 15.18
CA SER A 117 -12.90 -8.83 15.55
C SER A 117 -14.09 -7.97 15.99
N ALA A 118 -14.15 -6.71 15.54
CA ALA A 118 -15.24 -5.77 15.78
C ALA A 118 -15.80 -5.17 14.48
N LEU A 119 -15.44 -5.71 13.31
CA LEU A 119 -15.99 -5.36 12.00
C LEU A 119 -17.07 -6.36 11.57
#